data_AF-A0A2N7XTV6-F1
#
_entry.id   AF-A0A2N7XTV6-F1
#
_cell.length_a   1.000
_cell.length_b   1.000
_cell.length_c   1.000
_cell.angle_alpha   90.00
_cell.angle_beta   90.00
_cell.angle_gamma   90.00
#
_symmetry.space_group_name_H-M   'P 1'
#
loop_
_entity.id
_entity.type
_entity.pdbx_description
1 polymer ?
#
loop_
_entity_poly.entity_id
_entity_poly.type
_entity_poly.pdbx_seq_one_letter_code
_entity_poly.pdbx_strand_id
1 'polypeptide(L)'
;ANHLQRLLFAEADRMAALVVEPKSFASERDVVKEELRQNTNARPYGKLFSLYFPAISYTRHPYARGTIGSLDNLQSAQIDDVRAFHATYYRPDNAVLAVSGNFDPQQLDAWVD
;
A
#
# COMPACT_ATOMS: atom_id res chain seq x y z
N ALA A 1 -26.82 4.54 -7.66
CA ALA A 1 -25.95 3.42 -7.22
C ALA A 1 -26.33 2.97 -5.81
N ASN A 2 -26.90 1.77 -5.62
CA ASN A 2 -27.56 1.38 -4.35
C ASN A 2 -26.62 1.16 -3.14
N HIS A 3 -25.30 1.16 -3.35
CA HIS A 3 -24.31 0.90 -2.29
C HIS A 3 -23.20 1.94 -2.21
N LEU A 4 -23.30 3.07 -2.93
CA LEU A 4 -22.24 4.07 -3.01
C LEU A 4 -21.88 4.62 -1.63
N GLN A 5 -22.87 5.05 -0.84
CA GLN A 5 -22.65 5.54 0.53
C GLN A 5 -21.90 4.54 1.41
N ARG A 6 -22.24 3.25 1.33
CA ARG A 6 -21.58 2.20 2.12
C ARG A 6 -20.12 2.01 1.71
N LEU A 7 -19.83 2.10 0.41
CA LEU A 7 -18.47 2.02 -0.09
C LEU A 7 -17.65 3.24 0.33
N LEU A 8 -18.21 4.45 0.23
CA LEU A 8 -17.57 5.68 0.71
C LEU A 8 -17.23 5.58 2.20
N PHE A 9 -18.17 5.09 3.03
CA PHE A 9 -17.92 4.84 4.44
C PHE A 9 -16.77 3.83 4.66
N ALA A 10 -16.75 2.72 3.92
CA ALA A 10 -15.70 1.71 4.06
C ALA A 10 -14.31 2.24 3.64
N GLU A 11 -14.22 3.10 2.62
CA GLU A 11 -12.95 3.73 2.24
C GLU A 11 -12.51 4.79 3.26
N ALA A 12 -13.45 5.56 3.81
CA ALA A 12 -13.16 6.50 4.88
C ALA A 12 -12.62 5.79 6.13
N ASP A 13 -13.24 4.67 6.52
CA ASP A 13 -12.81 3.84 7.66
C ASP A 13 -11.42 3.23 7.42
N ARG A 14 -11.16 2.66 6.23
CA ARG A 14 -9.83 2.16 5.85
C ARG A 14 -8.75 3.24 5.94
N MET A 15 -9.08 4.46 5.52
CA MET A 15 -8.16 5.57 5.57
C MET A 15 -7.89 6.05 6.99
N ALA A 16 -8.94 6.15 7.82
CA ALA A 16 -8.86 6.70 9.17
C ALA A 16 -8.33 5.72 10.21
N ALA A 17 -8.72 4.44 10.13
CA ALA A 17 -8.52 3.46 11.19
C ALA A 17 -7.79 2.21 10.68
N LEU A 18 -6.48 2.16 10.92
CA LEU A 18 -5.70 0.94 10.67
C LEU A 18 -5.87 -0.05 11.83
N VAL A 19 -6.49 -1.19 11.55
CA VAL A 19 -6.53 -2.35 12.45
C VAL A 19 -5.55 -3.41 11.97
N VAL A 20 -4.45 -3.60 12.71
CA VAL A 20 -3.47 -4.65 12.44
C VAL A 20 -3.22 -5.43 13.72
N GLU A 21 -3.46 -6.74 13.65
CA GLU A 21 -3.18 -7.69 14.72
C GLU A 21 -1.82 -8.38 14.51
N PRO A 22 -1.09 -8.73 15.58
CA PRO A 22 0.21 -9.40 15.45
C PRO A 22 0.19 -10.68 14.59
N LYS A 23 -0.90 -11.46 14.67
CA LYS A 23 -1.05 -12.69 13.89
C LYS A 23 -1.24 -12.41 12.41
N SER A 24 -2.11 -11.46 12.06
CA SER A 24 -2.33 -11.04 10.67
C SER A 24 -1.06 -10.43 10.08
N PHE A 25 -0.37 -9.57 10.84
CA PHE A 25 0.91 -8.99 10.43
C PHE A 25 1.97 -10.06 10.11
N ALA A 26 2.16 -11.04 11.00
CA ALA A 26 3.13 -12.10 10.78
C ALA A 26 2.81 -12.92 9.52
N SER A 27 1.53 -13.29 9.36
CA SER A 27 1.05 -14.02 8.18
C SER A 27 1.27 -13.23 6.89
N GLU A 28 0.89 -11.96 6.87
CA GLU A 28 1.00 -11.11 5.68
C GLU A 28 2.47 -10.87 5.30
N ARG A 29 3.34 -10.70 6.29
CA ARG A 29 4.78 -10.57 6.09
C ARG A 29 5.37 -11.81 5.42
N ASP A 30 4.86 -13.00 5.70
CA ASP A 30 5.31 -14.23 5.04
C ASP A 30 4.74 -14.37 3.62
N VAL A 31 3.51 -13.90 3.36
CA VAL A 31 2.94 -13.78 2.01
C VAL A 31 3.81 -12.88 1.14
N VAL A 32 4.18 -11.68 1.62
CA VAL A 32 5.01 -10.73 0.87
C VAL A 32 6.41 -11.28 0.59
N LYS A 33 7.00 -12.07 1.50
CA LYS A 33 8.27 -12.77 1.23
C LYS A 33 8.13 -13.77 0.08
N GLU A 34 7.01 -14.47 0.02
CA GLU A 34 6.75 -15.41 -1.07
C GLU A 34 6.50 -14.68 -2.40
N GLU A 35 5.81 -13.54 -2.38
CA GLU A 35 5.69 -12.69 -3.56
C GLU A 35 7.04 -12.18 -4.06
N LEU A 36 7.94 -11.75 -3.16
CA LEU A 36 9.31 -11.39 -3.52
C LEU A 36 10.02 -12.57 -4.21
N ARG A 37 9.86 -13.77 -3.66
CA ARG A 37 10.45 -14.99 -4.23
C ARG A 37 9.90 -15.27 -5.64
N GLN A 38 8.58 -15.24 -5.81
CA GLN A 38 7.93 -15.57 -7.08
C GLN A 38 8.14 -14.49 -8.14
N ASN A 39 7.87 -13.23 -7.81
CA ASN A 39 7.78 -12.15 -8.76
C ASN A 39 9.14 -11.52 -9.10
N THR A 40 10.12 -11.60 -8.19
CA THR A 40 11.45 -11.02 -8.40
C THR A 40 12.51 -12.09 -8.56
N ASN A 41 12.59 -13.06 -7.64
CA ASN A 41 13.71 -13.99 -7.62
C ASN A 41 13.59 -15.12 -8.64
N ALA A 42 12.39 -15.68 -8.82
CA ALA A 42 12.13 -16.81 -9.70
C ALA A 42 11.70 -16.39 -11.11
N ARG A 43 11.18 -15.16 -11.27
CA ARG A 43 10.73 -14.64 -12.57
C ARG A 43 11.92 -14.29 -13.48
N PRO A 44 11.92 -14.74 -14.75
CA PRO A 44 12.90 -14.26 -15.73
C PRO A 44 12.94 -12.74 -15.79
N TYR A 45 14.15 -12.17 -15.74
CA TYR A 45 14.41 -10.73 -15.68
C TYR A 45 13.83 -9.97 -14.46
N GLY A 46 13.20 -10.65 -13.49
CA GLY A 46 12.63 -10.00 -12.31
C GLY A 46 13.67 -9.20 -11.52
N LYS A 47 14.83 -9.81 -11.23
CA LYS A 47 15.95 -9.13 -10.58
C LYS A 47 16.55 -7.99 -11.41
N LEU A 48 16.54 -8.10 -12.74
CA LEU A 48 17.07 -7.06 -13.61
C LEU A 48 16.30 -5.75 -13.42
N PHE A 49 14.97 -5.80 -13.48
CA PHE A 49 14.14 -4.61 -13.36
C PHE A 49 13.94 -4.15 -11.92
N SER A 50 13.78 -5.07 -10.97
CA SER A 50 13.44 -4.72 -9.59
C SER A 50 14.64 -4.42 -8.69
N LEU A 51 15.85 -4.90 -9.03
CA LEU A 51 17.04 -4.77 -8.19
C LEU A 51 18.20 -4.09 -8.93
N TYR A 52 18.61 -4.63 -10.08
CA TYR A 52 19.85 -4.18 -10.74
C TYR A 52 19.69 -2.84 -11.43
N PHE A 53 18.65 -2.65 -12.24
CA PHE A 53 18.44 -1.40 -12.98
C PHE A 53 18.28 -0.18 -12.05
N PRO A 54 17.52 -0.24 -10.95
CA PRO A 54 17.46 0.86 -9.99
C PRO A 54 18.81 1.12 -9.29
N ALA A 55 19.52 0.06 -8.88
CA ALA A 55 20.80 0.17 -8.16
C ALA A 55 21.93 0.77 -9.00
N ILE A 56 21.96 0.51 -10.32
CA ILE A 56 22.95 1.12 -11.22
C ILE A 56 22.56 2.54 -11.64
N SER A 57 21.26 2.84 -11.68
CA SER A 57 20.76 4.14 -12.13
C SER A 57 20.82 5.20 -11.02
N TYR A 58 20.71 4.78 -9.76
CA TYR A 58 20.61 5.68 -8.61
C TYR A 58 21.58 5.28 -7.50
N THR A 59 22.41 6.22 -7.06
CA THR A 59 23.39 6.00 -5.97
C THR A 59 22.90 6.53 -4.62
N ARG A 60 22.10 7.60 -4.61
CA ARG A 60 21.56 8.24 -3.38
C ARG A 60 20.05 8.42 -3.37
N HIS A 61 19.43 8.50 -4.54
CA HIS A 61 18.00 8.78 -4.66
C HIS A 61 17.17 7.62 -4.10
N PRO A 62 16.02 7.85 -3.43
CA PRO A 62 15.17 6.78 -2.91
C PRO A 62 14.77 5.72 -3.94
N TYR A 63 14.75 6.08 -5.23
CA TYR A 63 14.49 5.16 -6.34
C TYR A 63 15.55 4.07 -6.52
N ALA A 64 16.69 4.15 -5.84
CA ALA A 64 17.63 3.03 -5.74
C ALA A 64 17.01 1.81 -5.03
N ARG A 65 15.94 2.01 -4.25
CA ARG A 65 15.23 0.97 -3.51
C ARG A 65 14.04 0.46 -4.32
N GLY A 66 13.95 -0.86 -4.49
CA GLY A 66 12.77 -1.49 -5.09
C GLY A 66 11.55 -1.40 -4.18
N THR A 67 10.35 -1.38 -4.78
CA THR A 67 9.07 -1.19 -4.07
C THR A 67 8.83 -2.21 -2.96
N ILE A 68 9.14 -3.49 -3.22
CA ILE A 68 8.95 -4.58 -2.24
C ILE A 68 10.05 -4.65 -1.18
N GLY A 69 11.17 -3.94 -1.39
CA GLY A 69 12.34 -3.99 -0.51
C GLY A 69 13.18 -5.27 -0.67
N SER A 70 13.84 -5.68 0.43
CA SER A 70 14.70 -6.86 0.51
C SER A 70 14.14 -7.86 1.52
N LEU A 71 14.62 -9.11 1.46
CA LEU A 71 14.24 -10.13 2.44
C LEU A 71 14.60 -9.70 3.87
N ASP A 72 15.77 -9.09 4.06
CA ASP A 72 16.23 -8.60 5.36
C ASP A 72 15.29 -7.53 5.92
N ASN A 73 14.88 -6.56 5.09
CA ASN A 73 13.92 -5.52 5.50
C ASN A 73 12.57 -6.16 5.89
N LEU A 74 12.10 -7.15 5.11
CA LEU A 74 10.86 -7.87 5.41
C LEU A 74 10.98 -8.71 6.68
N GLN A 75 12.16 -9.22 7.03
CA GLN A 75 12.37 -9.96 8.28
C GLN A 75 12.43 -9.04 9.49
N SER A 76 13.06 -7.87 9.35
CA SER A 76 13.21 -6.90 10.44
C SER A 76 11.97 -6.04 10.68
N ALA A 77 11.05 -5.93 9.71
CA ALA A 77 9.84 -5.12 9.80
C ALA A 77 9.00 -5.50 11.04
N GLN A 78 8.59 -4.47 11.78
CA GLN A 78 7.75 -4.57 12.97
C GLN A 78 6.36 -4.02 12.70
N ILE A 79 5.39 -4.43 13.51
CA ILE A 79 4.01 -3.96 13.41
C ILE A 79 3.90 -2.44 13.60
N ASP A 80 4.77 -1.85 14.42
CA ASP A 80 4.80 -0.42 14.66
C ASP A 80 5.33 0.38 13.46
N ASP A 81 6.16 -0.23 12.59
CA ASP A 81 6.56 0.41 11.33
C ASP A 81 5.35 0.64 10.42
N VAL A 82 4.43 -0.34 10.38
CA VAL A 82 3.19 -0.26 9.59
C VAL A 82 2.27 0.82 10.15
N ARG A 83 2.11 0.86 11.48
CA ARG A 83 1.30 1.89 12.16
C ARG A 83 1.87 3.29 11.94
N ALA A 84 3.18 3.44 12.07
CA ALA A 84 3.86 4.71 11.83
C ALA A 84 3.72 5.15 10.36
N PHE A 85 3.85 4.22 9.41
CA PHE A 85 3.67 4.50 7.99
C PHE A 85 2.24 4.97 7.70
N HIS A 86 1.22 4.26 8.20
CA HIS A 86 -0.18 4.66 8.04
C HIS A 86 -0.44 6.06 8.62
N ALA A 87 -0.04 6.30 9.87
CA ALA A 87 -0.21 7.61 10.51
C ALA A 87 0.50 8.76 9.76
N THR A 88 1.63 8.47 9.11
CA THR A 88 2.41 9.48 8.38
C THR A 88 1.81 9.80 7.01
N TYR A 89 1.36 8.79 6.27
CA TYR A 89 1.05 8.93 4.85
C TYR A 89 -0.44 8.82 4.48
N TYR A 90 -1.26 8.12 5.28
CA TYR A 90 -2.70 7.98 5.04
C TYR A 90 -3.46 9.15 5.68
N ARG A 91 -3.31 10.34 5.09
CA ARG A 91 -3.89 11.59 5.59
C ARG A 91 -4.86 12.19 4.55
N PRO A 92 -6.07 12.64 4.95
CA PRO A 92 -7.07 13.18 4.03
C PRO A 92 -6.56 14.32 3.15
N ASP A 93 -5.68 15.17 3.67
CA ASP A 93 -5.05 16.28 2.94
C ASP A 93 -3.97 15.85 1.94
N ASN A 94 -3.63 14.55 1.90
CA ASN A 94 -2.71 13.94 0.95
C ASN A 94 -3.38 12.86 0.08
N ALA A 95 -4.72 12.90 -0.05
CA ALA A 95 -5.50 11.95 -0.83
C ALA A 95 -6.39 12.62 -1.88
N VAL A 96 -6.75 11.84 -2.89
CA VAL A 96 -7.69 12.23 -3.95
C VAL A 96 -8.77 11.15 -4.04
N LEU A 97 -10.04 11.55 -3.92
CA LEU A 97 -11.18 10.67 -4.15
C LEU A 97 -11.70 10.86 -5.59
N ALA A 98 -11.77 9.78 -6.35
CA ALA A 98 -12.35 9.76 -7.69
C ALA A 98 -13.59 8.86 -7.72
N VAL A 99 -14.74 9.42 -8.09
CA VAL A 99 -16.03 8.71 -8.17
C VAL A 99 -16.59 8.85 -9.58
N SER A 100 -16.90 7.72 -10.22
CA SER A 100 -17.45 7.69 -11.58
C SER A 100 -18.59 6.68 -11.69
N GLY A 101 -19.68 7.08 -12.33
CA GLY A 101 -20.87 6.24 -12.51
C GLY A 101 -22.17 7.03 -12.47
N ASN A 102 -23.27 6.32 -12.27
CA ASN A 102 -24.62 6.89 -12.20
C ASN A 102 -25.06 7.15 -10.74
N PHE A 103 -24.82 8.39 -10.29
CA PHE A 103 -25.17 8.91 -8.98
C PHE A 103 -25.59 10.39 -9.09
N ASP A 104 -26.28 10.88 -8.08
CA ASP A 104 -26.59 12.31 -7.95
C ASP A 104 -25.38 13.04 -7.33
N PRO A 105 -24.80 14.06 -7.98
CA PRO A 105 -23.69 14.83 -7.44
C PRO A 105 -23.98 15.49 -6.09
N GLN A 106 -25.19 16.03 -5.89
CA GLN A 106 -25.51 16.70 -4.61
C GLN A 106 -25.53 15.71 -3.45
N GLN A 107 -26.03 14.51 -3.69
CA GLN A 107 -26.02 13.44 -2.70
C GLN A 107 -24.60 12.94 -2.43
N LEU A 108 -23.73 12.89 -3.44
CA LEU A 108 -22.32 12.53 -3.25
C LEU A 108 -21.60 13.55 -2.37
N ASP A 109 -21.74 14.85 -2.66
CA ASP A 109 -21.10 15.92 -1.89
C ASP A 109 -21.51 15.83 -0.41
N ALA A 110 -22.80 15.64 -0.13
CA ALA A 110 -23.31 15.47 1.23
C ALA A 110 -22.80 14.22 1.98
N TRP A 111 -22.24 13.23 1.28
CA TRP A 111 -21.61 12.06 1.91
C TRP A 111 -20.10 12.19 2.08
N VAL A 112 -19.46 13.11 1.35
CA VAL A 112 -18.00 13.29 1.33
C VAL A 112 -17.56 14.46 2.21
N ASP A 113 -18.38 15.51 2.32
CA ASP A 113 -18.17 16.66 3.21
C ASP A 113 -18.18 16.28 4.70
#